data_AF-A0A953H0F6-F1
#
_entry.id   AF-A0A953H0F6-F1
#
_cell.length_a   1.000
_cell.length_b   1.000
_cell.length_c   1.000
_cell.angle_alpha   90.00
_cell.angle_beta   90.00
_cell.angle_gamma   90.00
#
_symmetry.space_group_name_H-M   'P 1'
#
loop_
_entity.id
_entity.type
_entity.pdbx_description
1 polymer ?
#
loop_
_entity_poly.entity_id
_entity_poly.type
_entity_poly.pdbx_seq_one_letter_code
_entity_poly.pdbx_strand_id
1 'polypeptide(L)'
;MPVLQISERIRDLLIATLLALALFVLFAFSLSRPLADSAYTLLISENLVLNRTLNLDRYFNFQGKQNPKVGLPDAREDYRLRVVENHVYYKYPPGSPVLSIPFAMAMKWMGLSCIKEDGTYSHIREQRQQHVISAVLMAAFGFILYLTGRLLVSVGWSVVVTLGVTLGSTAWSSMALALWSDCWGILLCALGIHLLARNQIAGKPLRPVLLSTLLAWSFFVRPTNAVNAVAITVVVILANWRIGLLMIGIGLAWFAGFIWFSFDTYGTPLPDYFQGQEVGTQRSIFGLPGLLFSINRGLFVFSPLFIAILWAIWARRRFMPYRALNCCALAAITVHYAIVVFHKGWGGGYSYGPRLLTGVIPWFALLAFLAIRAEFLGRAFELNERRPVFRYAMTILMCLVGVSIHARGALVRETALWNSTPKSFIMDKGRAWDLTDPQILAGLSSRPTARFMQQVPLHTPVFPGTEGGTPYCWLGWSGPEADGFRWSDGNRASLAFELPEPNATTATLELRAFVVPPVIPHQDVKFAFNGNPVQSVVLTSNKETTITLSVSDLGRSGINVLRIELPDAVSPLALGADDSRVLGVAIRSLRLD
;
A
#
# COMPACT_ATOMS: atom_id res chain seq x y z
N MET A 1 -26.31 -38.19 11.89
CA MET A 1 -25.33 -37.69 10.90
C MET A 1 -25.51 -36.22 10.46
N PRO A 2 -26.71 -35.65 10.22
CA PRO A 2 -26.84 -34.23 9.83
C PRO A 2 -26.49 -33.22 10.94
N VAL A 3 -26.73 -33.56 12.22
CA VAL A 3 -26.40 -32.70 13.38
C VAL A 3 -24.89 -32.48 13.51
N LEU A 4 -24.08 -33.52 13.27
CA LEU A 4 -22.61 -33.42 13.29
C LEU A 4 -22.09 -32.46 12.21
N GLN A 5 -22.62 -32.54 10.98
CA GLN A 5 -22.23 -31.63 9.88
C GLN A 5 -22.63 -30.17 10.14
N ILE A 6 -23.78 -29.94 10.80
CA ILE A 6 -24.21 -28.59 11.20
C ILE A 6 -23.26 -28.04 12.27
N SER A 7 -22.90 -28.85 13.27
CA SER A 7 -21.98 -28.44 14.34
C SER A 7 -20.59 -28.06 13.80
N GLU A 8 -20.07 -28.81 12.83
CA GLU A 8 -18.78 -28.50 12.21
C GLU A 8 -18.82 -27.23 11.38
N ARG A 9 -19.90 -27.00 10.64
CA ARG A 9 -20.08 -25.79 9.85
C ARG A 9 -20.19 -24.55 10.73
N ILE A 10 -20.92 -24.63 11.84
CA ILE A 10 -21.01 -23.54 12.82
C ILE A 10 -19.65 -23.28 13.43
N ARG A 11 -18.92 -24.33 13.84
CA ARG A 11 -17.54 -24.22 14.35
C ARG A 11 -16.62 -23.52 13.35
N ASP A 12 -16.65 -23.94 12.08
CA ASP A 12 -15.80 -23.34 11.05
C ASP A 12 -16.16 -21.86 10.79
N LEU A 13 -17.44 -21.50 10.81
CA LEU A 13 -17.87 -20.10 10.70
C LEU A 13 -17.42 -19.28 11.91
N LEU A 14 -17.54 -19.81 13.13
CA LEU A 14 -17.09 -19.13 14.35
C LEU A 14 -15.57 -18.88 14.31
N ILE A 15 -14.77 -19.88 13.93
CA ILE A 15 -13.32 -19.73 13.80
C ILE A 15 -12.98 -18.69 12.73
N ALA A 16 -13.64 -18.75 11.57
CA ALA A 16 -13.44 -17.77 10.50
C ALA A 16 -13.74 -16.35 10.98
N THR A 17 -14.84 -16.16 11.72
CA THR A 17 -15.24 -14.85 12.27
C THR A 17 -14.25 -14.35 13.33
N LEU A 18 -13.83 -15.20 14.27
CA LEU A 18 -12.84 -14.84 15.28
C LEU A 18 -11.49 -14.47 14.65
N LEU A 19 -11.07 -15.23 13.64
CA LEU A 19 -9.85 -14.96 12.88
C LEU A 19 -9.94 -13.62 12.14
N ALA A 20 -11.07 -13.35 11.48
CA ALA A 20 -11.31 -12.08 10.80
C ALA A 20 -11.31 -10.91 11.79
N LEU A 21 -11.93 -11.06 12.96
CA LEU A 21 -11.93 -10.03 14.00
C LEU A 21 -10.52 -9.76 14.51
N ALA A 22 -9.71 -10.79 14.76
CA ALA A 22 -8.32 -10.63 15.18
C ALA A 22 -7.48 -9.91 14.11
N LEU A 23 -7.65 -10.28 12.83
CA LEU A 23 -7.00 -9.59 11.71
C LEU A 23 -7.46 -8.14 11.58
N PHE A 24 -8.77 -7.86 11.71
CA PHE A 24 -9.31 -6.51 11.68
C PHE A 24 -8.69 -5.63 12.77
N VAL A 25 -8.63 -6.13 14.01
CA VAL A 25 -8.02 -5.42 15.14
C VAL A 25 -6.55 -5.11 14.81
N LEU A 26 -5.76 -6.10 14.41
CA LEU A 26 -4.35 -5.90 14.04
C LEU A 26 -4.18 -4.86 12.92
N PHE A 27 -5.01 -4.93 11.89
CA PHE A 27 -4.96 -4.01 10.75
C PHE A 27 -5.37 -2.59 11.12
N ALA A 28 -6.42 -2.43 11.93
CA ALA A 28 -6.91 -1.12 12.40
C ALA A 28 -5.92 -0.40 13.33
N PHE A 29 -5.03 -1.12 14.01
CA PHE A 29 -3.95 -0.56 14.83
C PHE A 29 -2.64 -0.32 14.05
N SER A 30 -2.63 -0.56 12.73
CA SER A 30 -1.46 -0.25 11.92
C SER A 30 -1.26 1.27 11.79
N LEU A 31 -0.01 1.72 11.90
CA LEU A 31 0.32 3.15 12.01
C LEU A 31 0.43 3.84 10.65
N SER A 32 0.89 3.12 9.63
CA SER A 32 1.04 3.66 8.28
C SER A 32 -0.31 3.85 7.61
N ARG A 33 -0.58 5.05 7.10
CA ARG A 33 -1.84 5.41 6.43
C ARG A 33 -1.56 6.13 5.10
N PRO A 34 -1.07 5.44 4.06
CA PRO A 34 -0.87 6.09 2.77
C PRO A 34 -2.23 6.53 2.19
N LEU A 35 -2.27 7.60 1.40
CA LEU A 35 -3.48 7.97 0.65
C LEU A 35 -3.22 7.91 -0.85
N ALA A 36 -2.17 8.59 -1.32
CA ALA A 36 -1.61 8.50 -2.68
C ALA A 36 -2.70 8.38 -3.77
N ASP A 37 -2.61 7.35 -4.62
CA ASP A 37 -3.52 7.08 -5.74
C ASP A 37 -4.98 6.90 -5.31
N SER A 38 -5.24 6.44 -4.09
CA SER A 38 -6.61 6.19 -3.60
C SER A 38 -7.33 7.44 -3.09
N ALA A 39 -6.68 8.61 -3.03
CA ALA A 39 -7.34 9.84 -2.61
C ALA A 39 -8.58 10.13 -3.47
N TYR A 40 -9.64 10.65 -2.85
CA TYR A 40 -10.96 10.94 -3.43
C TYR A 40 -11.86 9.72 -3.71
N THR A 41 -11.40 8.48 -3.47
CA THR A 41 -12.23 7.27 -3.65
C THR A 41 -13.52 7.33 -2.83
N LEU A 42 -13.43 7.75 -1.57
CA LEU A 42 -14.60 7.86 -0.70
C LEU A 42 -15.35 9.18 -0.89
N LEU A 43 -14.66 10.23 -1.35
CA LEU A 43 -15.33 11.45 -1.80
C LEU A 43 -16.32 11.13 -2.93
N ILE A 44 -15.92 10.32 -3.91
CA ILE A 44 -16.83 9.86 -4.99
C ILE A 44 -17.96 9.01 -4.42
N SER A 45 -17.64 8.11 -3.48
CA SER A 45 -18.64 7.22 -2.87
C SER A 45 -19.74 8.03 -2.17
N GLU A 46 -19.37 9.07 -1.40
CA GLU A 46 -20.32 9.97 -0.77
C GLU A 46 -21.03 10.88 -1.79
N ASN A 47 -20.29 11.43 -2.75
CA ASN A 47 -20.83 12.31 -3.78
C ASN A 47 -21.88 11.62 -4.65
N LEU A 48 -21.69 10.34 -4.97
CA LEU A 48 -22.63 9.58 -5.79
C LEU A 48 -23.98 9.41 -5.08
N VAL A 49 -23.99 9.25 -3.76
CA VAL A 49 -25.24 9.17 -2.99
C VAL A 49 -25.87 10.55 -2.80
N LEU A 50 -25.07 11.55 -2.45
CA LEU A 50 -25.57 12.88 -2.09
C LEU A 50 -26.01 13.70 -3.31
N ASN A 51 -25.26 13.59 -4.40
CA ASN A 51 -25.39 14.45 -5.57
C ASN A 51 -25.73 13.69 -6.85
N ARG A 52 -25.84 12.35 -6.80
CA ARG A 52 -26.22 11.49 -7.92
C ARG A 52 -25.33 11.68 -9.16
N THR A 53 -24.05 11.96 -8.93
CA THR A 53 -23.07 12.20 -10.00
C THR A 53 -21.68 11.70 -9.59
N LEU A 54 -20.87 11.36 -10.59
CA LEU A 54 -19.46 11.05 -10.44
C LEU A 54 -18.55 12.27 -10.59
N ASN A 55 -19.09 13.39 -11.09
CA ASN A 55 -18.31 14.62 -11.20
C ASN A 55 -18.01 15.22 -9.82
N LEU A 56 -16.81 15.78 -9.69
CA LEU A 56 -16.27 16.36 -8.46
C LEU A 56 -16.21 17.89 -8.51
N ASP A 57 -16.93 18.51 -9.45
CA ASP A 57 -16.94 19.96 -9.71
C ASP A 57 -17.18 20.80 -8.46
N ARG A 58 -17.91 20.25 -7.48
CA ARG A 58 -18.25 20.91 -6.22
C ARG A 58 -17.06 21.08 -5.27
N TYR A 59 -15.98 20.33 -5.47
CA TYR A 59 -14.86 20.27 -4.53
C TYR A 59 -13.56 20.86 -5.08
N PHE A 60 -13.51 21.16 -6.38
CA PHE A 60 -12.29 21.64 -7.04
C PHE A 60 -12.55 22.90 -7.85
N ASN A 61 -11.53 23.75 -7.92
CA ASN A 61 -11.50 24.87 -8.85
C ASN A 61 -11.04 24.37 -10.23
N PHE A 62 -11.65 24.86 -11.30
CA PHE A 62 -11.20 24.61 -12.68
C PHE A 62 -11.71 25.69 -13.64
N GLN A 63 -10.92 26.03 -14.67
CA GLN A 63 -11.27 27.03 -15.70
C GLN A 63 -11.63 28.44 -15.16
N GLY A 64 -10.92 28.93 -14.14
CA GLY A 64 -11.20 30.26 -13.56
C GLY A 64 -12.52 30.36 -12.80
N LYS A 65 -13.31 29.27 -12.73
CA LYS A 65 -14.45 29.16 -11.82
C LYS A 65 -13.91 28.90 -10.42
N GLN A 66 -13.81 29.97 -9.63
CA GLN A 66 -13.61 29.85 -8.20
C GLN A 66 -14.91 29.37 -7.57
N ASN A 67 -14.86 28.22 -6.90
CA ASN A 67 -16.00 27.77 -6.12
C ASN A 67 -15.75 28.18 -4.66
N PRO A 68 -16.64 29.01 -4.07
CA PRO A 68 -16.43 29.62 -2.76
C PRO A 68 -16.42 28.60 -1.59
N LYS A 69 -16.77 27.34 -1.84
CA LYS A 69 -16.70 26.23 -0.87
C LYS A 69 -15.48 25.31 -1.09
N VAL A 70 -14.47 25.75 -1.84
CA VAL A 70 -13.31 24.92 -2.18
C VAL A 70 -12.14 25.20 -1.24
N GLY A 71 -11.58 24.12 -0.69
CA GLY A 71 -10.31 24.12 0.05
C GLY A 71 -9.15 23.43 -0.71
N LEU A 72 -9.35 23.03 -1.97
CA LEU A 72 -8.40 22.25 -2.77
C LEU A 72 -7.84 23.06 -3.96
N PRO A 73 -6.60 22.77 -4.41
CA PRO A 73 -5.98 23.43 -5.57
C PRO A 73 -6.72 23.15 -6.89
N ASP A 74 -6.26 23.76 -7.99
CA ASP A 74 -6.84 23.54 -9.31
C ASP A 74 -6.81 22.04 -9.67
N ALA A 75 -7.93 21.52 -10.15
CA ALA A 75 -8.06 20.10 -10.53
C ALA A 75 -7.01 19.65 -11.55
N ARG A 76 -6.46 20.57 -12.37
CA ARG A 76 -5.45 20.28 -13.38
C ARG A 76 -4.06 20.02 -12.81
N GLU A 77 -3.80 20.48 -11.60
CA GLU A 77 -2.51 20.28 -10.91
C GLU A 77 -2.46 18.92 -10.18
N ASP A 78 -3.63 18.31 -9.93
CA ASP A 78 -3.72 17.02 -9.26
C ASP A 78 -3.74 15.84 -10.27
N TYR A 79 -2.65 15.07 -10.31
CA TYR A 79 -2.48 13.92 -11.20
C TYR A 79 -3.55 12.81 -11.03
N ARG A 80 -4.31 12.83 -9.93
CA ARG A 80 -5.36 11.87 -9.59
C ARG A 80 -6.71 12.25 -10.19
N LEU A 81 -6.82 13.46 -10.72
CA LEU A 81 -8.02 14.00 -11.36
C LEU A 81 -7.83 14.13 -12.86
N ARG A 82 -8.95 14.29 -13.56
CA ARG A 82 -9.00 14.59 -14.98
C ARG A 82 -10.18 15.51 -15.26
N VAL A 83 -9.98 16.47 -16.16
CA VAL A 83 -11.06 17.29 -16.69
C VAL A 83 -11.52 16.73 -18.03
N VAL A 84 -12.79 16.34 -18.15
CA VAL A 84 -13.42 15.85 -19.38
C VAL A 84 -14.67 16.68 -19.63
N GLU A 85 -14.80 17.28 -20.82
CA GLU A 85 -15.97 18.08 -21.21
C GLU A 85 -16.44 19.09 -20.15
N ASN A 86 -15.47 19.75 -19.50
CA ASN A 86 -15.71 20.74 -18.43
C ASN A 86 -16.23 20.18 -17.10
N HIS A 87 -16.04 18.90 -16.84
CA HIS A 87 -16.31 18.24 -15.56
C HIS A 87 -15.04 17.61 -14.99
N VAL A 88 -14.90 17.66 -13.67
CA VAL A 88 -13.79 17.06 -12.93
C VAL A 88 -14.17 15.62 -12.57
N TYR A 89 -13.35 14.67 -12.99
CA TYR A 89 -13.51 13.26 -12.68
C TYR A 89 -12.27 12.70 -11.99
N TYR A 90 -12.48 11.66 -11.21
CA TYR A 90 -11.40 10.85 -10.69
C TYR A 90 -10.81 9.96 -11.77
N LYS A 91 -9.47 9.90 -11.84
CA LYS A 91 -8.74 9.20 -12.89
C LYS A 91 -8.78 7.67 -12.76
N TYR A 92 -8.89 7.14 -11.54
CA TYR A 92 -8.77 5.70 -11.27
C TYR A 92 -10.11 4.96 -11.43
N PRO A 93 -10.10 3.61 -11.47
CA PRO A 93 -11.30 2.83 -11.79
C PRO A 93 -12.51 3.11 -10.89
N PRO A 94 -13.72 3.23 -11.45
CA PRO A 94 -14.93 3.57 -10.71
C PRO A 94 -15.48 2.41 -9.86
N GLY A 95 -15.03 1.18 -10.09
CA GLY A 95 -15.55 0.02 -9.37
C GLY A 95 -15.33 0.07 -7.86
N SER A 96 -14.16 0.57 -7.41
CA SER A 96 -13.85 0.64 -5.97
C SER A 96 -14.70 1.67 -5.22
N PRO A 97 -14.85 2.92 -5.72
CA PRO A 97 -15.83 3.85 -5.16
C PRO A 97 -17.24 3.26 -5.07
N VAL A 98 -17.75 2.66 -6.14
CA VAL A 98 -19.13 2.16 -6.17
C VAL A 98 -19.35 1.03 -5.15
N LEU A 99 -18.43 0.07 -5.06
CA LEU A 99 -18.52 -1.00 -4.06
C LEU A 99 -18.37 -0.49 -2.62
N SER A 100 -17.77 0.68 -2.44
CA SER A 100 -17.53 1.29 -1.13
C SER A 100 -18.68 2.18 -0.64
N ILE A 101 -19.70 2.43 -1.46
CA ILE A 101 -20.88 3.25 -1.09
C ILE A 101 -21.51 2.81 0.24
N PRO A 102 -21.82 1.52 0.48
CA PRO A 102 -22.48 1.12 1.73
C PRO A 102 -21.63 1.44 2.96
N PHE A 103 -20.30 1.29 2.84
CA PHE A 103 -19.36 1.56 3.92
C PHE A 103 -19.18 3.07 4.16
N ALA A 104 -19.06 3.85 3.08
CA ALA A 104 -18.99 5.30 3.15
C ALA A 104 -20.25 5.88 3.83
N MET A 105 -21.43 5.36 3.48
CA MET A 105 -22.70 5.80 4.10
C MET A 105 -22.81 5.39 5.57
N ALA A 106 -22.40 4.17 5.91
CA ALA A 106 -22.35 3.74 7.30
C ALA A 106 -21.45 4.66 8.14
N MET A 107 -20.24 4.98 7.64
CA MET A 107 -19.34 5.90 8.34
C MET A 107 -19.88 7.32 8.40
N LYS A 108 -20.55 7.80 7.33
CA LYS A 108 -21.24 9.09 7.35
C LYS A 108 -22.29 9.16 8.46
N TRP A 109 -23.12 8.12 8.61
CA TRP A 109 -24.12 8.04 9.68
C TRP A 109 -23.50 7.98 11.08
N MET A 110 -22.27 7.49 11.20
CA MET A 110 -21.48 7.53 12.43
C MET A 110 -20.76 8.88 12.66
N GLY A 111 -21.00 9.90 11.83
CA GLY A 111 -20.35 11.21 11.94
C GLY A 111 -18.93 11.26 11.39
N LEU A 112 -18.49 10.22 10.67
CA LEU A 112 -17.12 10.08 10.16
C LEU A 112 -16.99 10.42 8.67
N SER A 113 -17.84 11.31 8.14
CA SER A 113 -17.84 11.70 6.71
C SER A 113 -16.51 12.33 6.26
N CYS A 114 -16.07 12.03 5.04
CA CYS A 114 -14.93 12.72 4.42
C CYS A 114 -15.25 14.15 3.97
N ILE A 115 -16.54 14.51 3.95
CA ILE A 115 -17.03 15.86 3.67
C ILE A 115 -17.37 16.51 5.03
N LYS A 116 -16.80 17.69 5.29
CA LYS A 116 -17.06 18.48 6.49
C LYS A 116 -18.47 19.10 6.44
N GLU A 117 -18.94 19.60 7.57
CA GLU A 117 -20.28 20.22 7.69
C GLU A 117 -20.45 21.46 6.80
N ASP A 118 -19.35 22.18 6.54
CA ASP A 118 -19.30 23.32 5.61
C ASP A 118 -19.34 22.90 4.12
N GLY A 119 -19.29 21.60 3.83
CA GLY A 119 -19.28 21.03 2.49
C GLY A 119 -17.88 20.85 1.88
N THR A 120 -16.81 21.20 2.60
CA THR A 120 -15.43 21.04 2.14
C THR A 120 -14.94 19.60 2.32
N TYR A 121 -14.00 19.16 1.46
CA TYR A 121 -13.38 17.85 1.58
C TYR A 121 -12.24 17.84 2.61
N SER A 122 -12.14 16.77 3.40
CA SER A 122 -11.03 16.53 4.34
C SER A 122 -10.27 15.25 4.00
N HIS A 123 -9.01 15.41 3.60
CA HIS A 123 -8.12 14.29 3.30
C HIS A 123 -7.80 13.43 4.52
N ILE A 124 -7.72 14.00 5.73
CA ILE A 124 -7.50 13.23 6.98
C ILE A 124 -8.70 12.38 7.33
N ARG A 125 -9.92 12.93 7.19
CA ARG A 125 -11.14 12.15 7.43
C ARG A 125 -11.26 11.01 6.41
N GLU A 126 -10.99 11.28 5.13
CA GLU A 126 -10.95 10.21 4.12
C GLU A 126 -9.87 9.16 4.44
N GLN A 127 -8.66 9.57 4.82
CA GLN A 127 -7.59 8.63 5.17
C GLN A 127 -7.99 7.70 6.32
N ARG A 128 -8.67 8.22 7.35
CA ARG A 128 -9.23 7.41 8.45
C ARG A 128 -10.30 6.44 7.96
N GLN A 129 -11.25 6.94 7.16
CA GLN A 129 -12.31 6.12 6.58
C GLN A 129 -11.75 4.99 5.72
N GLN A 130 -10.81 5.30 4.80
CA GLN A 130 -10.18 4.31 3.92
C GLN A 130 -9.42 3.25 4.72
N HIS A 131 -8.70 3.66 5.76
CA HIS A 131 -7.98 2.73 6.62
C HIS A 131 -8.92 1.70 7.27
N VAL A 132 -10.05 2.17 7.82
CA VAL A 132 -11.05 1.28 8.44
C VAL A 132 -11.67 0.34 7.41
N ILE A 133 -12.10 0.86 6.26
CA ILE A 133 -12.69 0.02 5.20
C ILE A 133 -11.68 -1.01 4.73
N SER A 134 -10.44 -0.62 4.46
CA SER A 134 -9.39 -1.51 4.01
C SER A 134 -9.06 -2.61 5.03
N ALA A 135 -9.02 -2.28 6.32
CA ALA A 135 -8.87 -3.27 7.39
C ALA A 135 -10.03 -4.29 7.38
N VAL A 136 -11.28 -3.83 7.21
CA VAL A 136 -12.46 -4.71 7.09
C VAL A 136 -12.35 -5.60 5.85
N LEU A 137 -11.98 -5.06 4.69
CA LEU A 137 -11.84 -5.83 3.46
C LEU A 137 -10.75 -6.90 3.56
N MET A 138 -9.62 -6.58 4.19
CA MET A 138 -8.53 -7.55 4.37
C MET A 138 -8.84 -8.60 5.44
N ALA A 139 -9.61 -8.24 6.46
CA ALA A 139 -10.17 -9.20 7.41
C ALA A 139 -11.16 -10.16 6.72
N ALA A 140 -12.04 -9.64 5.86
CA ALA A 140 -12.95 -10.43 5.05
C ALA A 140 -12.20 -11.32 4.04
N PHE A 141 -11.09 -10.85 3.48
CA PHE A 141 -10.21 -11.69 2.66
C PHE A 141 -9.65 -12.88 3.47
N GLY A 142 -9.14 -12.64 4.68
CA GLY A 142 -8.72 -13.70 5.60
C GLY A 142 -9.84 -14.70 5.93
N PHE A 143 -11.05 -14.21 6.18
CA PHE A 143 -12.24 -15.05 6.39
C PHE A 143 -12.47 -16.01 5.20
N ILE A 144 -12.43 -15.49 3.97
CA ILE A 144 -12.65 -16.29 2.75
C ILE A 144 -11.49 -17.26 2.50
N LEU A 145 -10.25 -16.88 2.79
CA LEU A 145 -9.11 -17.79 2.71
C LEU A 145 -9.27 -18.96 3.67
N TYR A 146 -9.66 -18.72 4.92
CA TYR A 146 -9.90 -19.80 5.89
C TYR A 146 -10.99 -20.75 5.37
N LEU A 147 -12.14 -20.24 4.93
CA LEU A 147 -13.21 -21.09 4.40
C LEU A 147 -12.80 -21.87 3.15
N THR A 148 -11.94 -21.31 2.31
CA THR A 148 -11.37 -22.00 1.15
C THR A 148 -10.42 -23.11 1.59
N GLY A 149 -9.55 -22.82 2.56
CA GLY A 149 -8.65 -23.81 3.17
C GLY A 149 -9.41 -24.98 3.78
N ARG A 150 -10.57 -24.74 4.40
CA ARG A 150 -11.39 -25.79 5.02
C ARG A 150 -11.96 -26.81 4.03
N LEU A 151 -11.99 -26.48 2.73
CA LEU A 151 -12.36 -27.44 1.68
C LEU A 151 -11.23 -28.46 1.40
N LEU A 152 -9.99 -28.14 1.76
CA LEU A 152 -8.79 -28.88 1.35
C LEU A 152 -8.04 -29.49 2.53
N VAL A 153 -7.91 -28.75 3.64
CA VAL A 153 -7.03 -29.06 4.76
C VAL A 153 -7.74 -28.88 6.11
N SER A 154 -7.16 -29.44 7.17
CA SER A 154 -7.69 -29.34 8.55
C SER A 154 -7.72 -27.89 9.06
N VAL A 155 -8.51 -27.64 10.11
CA VAL A 155 -8.61 -26.34 10.82
C VAL A 155 -7.24 -25.70 11.08
N GLY A 156 -6.30 -26.41 11.70
CA GLY A 156 -4.98 -25.85 12.04
C GLY A 156 -4.22 -25.33 10.81
N TRP A 157 -4.11 -26.14 9.75
CA TRP A 157 -3.49 -25.73 8.50
C TRP A 157 -4.25 -24.61 7.78
N SER A 158 -5.58 -24.57 7.87
CA SER A 158 -6.37 -23.46 7.33
C SER A 158 -6.02 -22.14 8.03
N VAL A 159 -5.90 -22.15 9.36
CA VAL A 159 -5.48 -20.97 10.14
C VAL A 159 -4.05 -20.57 9.79
N VAL A 160 -3.10 -21.52 9.79
CA VAL A 160 -1.67 -21.24 9.53
C VAL A 160 -1.46 -20.61 8.15
N VAL A 161 -2.03 -21.18 7.09
CA VAL A 161 -1.88 -20.60 5.74
C VAL A 161 -2.58 -19.26 5.65
N THR A 162 -3.77 -19.12 6.24
CA THR A 162 -4.49 -17.84 6.23
C THR A 162 -3.67 -16.74 6.88
N LEU A 163 -3.18 -16.96 8.11
CA LEU A 163 -2.32 -16.00 8.81
C LEU A 163 -1.00 -15.76 8.08
N GLY A 164 -0.34 -16.81 7.60
CA GLY A 164 0.94 -16.70 6.89
C GLY A 164 0.80 -15.89 5.59
N VAL A 165 -0.29 -16.06 4.85
CA VAL A 165 -0.54 -15.30 3.61
C VAL A 165 -1.01 -13.88 3.92
N THR A 166 -1.97 -13.68 4.84
CA THR A 166 -2.50 -12.33 5.11
C THR A 166 -1.46 -11.43 5.78
N LEU A 167 -0.66 -11.96 6.71
CA LEU A 167 0.36 -11.22 7.43
C LEU A 167 1.71 -11.20 6.71
N GLY A 168 2.04 -12.24 5.94
CA GLY A 168 3.31 -12.36 5.23
C GLY A 168 3.29 -11.84 3.79
N SER A 169 2.33 -10.99 3.43
CA SER A 169 2.20 -10.41 2.08
C SER A 169 1.72 -8.95 2.10
N THR A 170 1.65 -8.33 0.91
CA THR A 170 1.14 -6.95 0.74
C THR A 170 -0.33 -6.77 1.16
N ALA A 171 -1.03 -7.87 1.47
CA ALA A 171 -2.34 -7.82 2.13
C ALA A 171 -2.29 -6.98 3.42
N TRP A 172 -1.27 -7.17 4.27
CA TRP A 172 -1.11 -6.37 5.49
C TRP A 172 -0.42 -5.03 5.21
N SER A 173 0.78 -5.04 4.62
CA SER A 173 1.63 -3.84 4.52
C SER A 173 1.16 -2.80 3.50
N SER A 174 0.07 -3.04 2.78
CA SER A 174 -0.42 -2.12 1.74
C SER A 174 -1.94 -2.11 1.66
N MET A 175 -2.56 -3.29 1.48
CA MET A 175 -4.00 -3.36 1.22
C MET A 175 -4.85 -3.11 2.46
N ALA A 176 -4.34 -3.44 3.65
CA ALA A 176 -5.03 -3.18 4.91
C ALA A 176 -4.91 -1.71 5.37
N LEU A 177 -4.05 -0.91 4.71
CA LEU A 177 -3.69 0.43 5.18
C LEU A 177 -4.47 1.56 4.50
N ALA A 178 -4.86 1.37 3.24
CA ALA A 178 -5.56 2.36 2.41
C ALA A 178 -6.39 1.66 1.32
N LEU A 179 -7.38 2.36 0.75
CA LEU A 179 -8.38 1.75 -0.13
C LEU A 179 -7.92 1.79 -1.59
N TRP A 180 -6.84 1.07 -1.86
CA TRP A 180 -6.36 0.86 -3.23
C TRP A 180 -7.39 0.09 -4.04
N SER A 181 -7.34 0.24 -5.38
CA SER A 181 -8.16 -0.58 -6.27
C SER A 181 -7.94 -2.08 -6.06
N ASP A 182 -6.72 -2.49 -5.72
CA ASP A 182 -6.42 -3.89 -5.42
C ASP A 182 -7.18 -4.47 -4.22
N CYS A 183 -7.60 -3.65 -3.24
CA CYS A 183 -8.25 -4.14 -2.02
C CYS A 183 -9.54 -4.90 -2.32
N TRP A 184 -10.42 -4.32 -3.14
CA TRP A 184 -11.60 -5.02 -3.65
C TRP A 184 -11.22 -6.13 -4.62
N GLY A 185 -10.21 -5.91 -5.46
CA GLY A 185 -9.75 -6.88 -6.45
C GLY A 185 -9.38 -8.23 -5.84
N ILE A 186 -8.57 -8.24 -4.77
CA ILE A 186 -8.15 -9.48 -4.13
C ILE A 186 -9.27 -10.17 -3.37
N LEU A 187 -10.19 -9.43 -2.75
CA LEU A 187 -11.35 -10.02 -2.07
C LEU A 187 -12.29 -10.69 -3.09
N LEU A 188 -12.61 -10.00 -4.19
CA LEU A 188 -13.45 -10.55 -5.26
C LEU A 188 -12.79 -11.75 -5.94
N CYS A 189 -11.47 -11.70 -6.16
CA CYS A 189 -10.70 -12.84 -6.66
C CYS A 189 -10.76 -14.03 -5.70
N ALA A 190 -10.58 -13.81 -4.39
CA ALA A 190 -10.67 -14.86 -3.38
C ALA A 190 -12.08 -15.49 -3.31
N LEU A 191 -13.13 -14.67 -3.42
CA LEU A 191 -14.51 -15.17 -3.52
C LEU A 191 -14.72 -16.01 -4.79
N GLY A 192 -14.20 -15.57 -5.93
CA GLY A 192 -14.24 -16.33 -7.19
C GLY A 192 -13.54 -17.67 -7.08
N ILE A 193 -12.32 -17.68 -6.52
CA ILE A 193 -11.56 -18.89 -6.23
C ILE A 193 -12.33 -19.80 -5.26
N HIS A 194 -12.92 -19.25 -4.20
CA HIS A 194 -13.70 -20.01 -3.23
C HIS A 194 -14.91 -20.70 -3.89
N LEU A 195 -15.65 -19.99 -4.75
CA LEU A 195 -16.79 -20.57 -5.48
C LEU A 195 -16.35 -21.67 -6.46
N LEU A 196 -15.26 -21.44 -7.19
CA LEU A 196 -14.68 -22.45 -8.09
C LEU A 196 -14.21 -23.69 -7.31
N ALA A 197 -13.49 -23.49 -6.20
CA ALA A 197 -13.02 -24.54 -5.31
C ALA A 197 -14.18 -25.34 -4.71
N ARG A 198 -15.24 -24.69 -4.24
CA ARG A 198 -16.45 -25.36 -3.73
C ARG A 198 -17.12 -26.23 -4.79
N ASN A 199 -17.11 -25.80 -6.05
CA ASN A 199 -17.65 -26.61 -7.13
C ASN A 199 -16.77 -27.82 -7.43
N GLN A 200 -15.46 -27.64 -7.61
CA GLN A 200 -14.57 -28.72 -8.02
C GLN A 200 -14.20 -29.71 -6.90
N ILE A 201 -14.18 -29.25 -5.64
CA ILE A 201 -13.74 -30.08 -4.50
C ILE A 201 -14.93 -30.63 -3.74
N ALA A 202 -15.94 -29.80 -3.46
CA ALA A 202 -17.10 -30.18 -2.64
C ALA A 202 -18.34 -30.56 -3.48
N GLY A 203 -18.22 -30.60 -4.81
CA GLY A 203 -19.30 -30.98 -5.74
C GLY A 203 -20.52 -30.05 -5.68
N LYS A 204 -20.38 -28.83 -5.13
CA LYS A 204 -21.52 -27.90 -5.02
C LYS A 204 -21.83 -27.28 -6.39
N PRO A 205 -23.11 -27.04 -6.71
CA PRO A 205 -23.45 -26.41 -7.99
C PRO A 205 -22.83 -25.02 -8.09
N LEU A 206 -22.24 -24.72 -9.25
CA LEU A 206 -21.71 -23.40 -9.55
C LEU A 206 -22.89 -22.43 -9.73
N ARG A 207 -22.73 -21.20 -9.25
CA ARG A 207 -23.69 -20.11 -9.47
C ARG A 207 -23.13 -19.18 -10.54
N PRO A 208 -23.37 -19.43 -11.85
CA PRO A 208 -22.70 -18.72 -12.93
C PRO A 208 -22.97 -17.21 -12.90
N VAL A 209 -24.21 -16.80 -12.60
CA VAL A 209 -24.58 -15.38 -12.48
C VAL A 209 -23.76 -14.67 -11.40
N LEU A 210 -23.69 -15.26 -10.20
CA LEU A 210 -22.92 -14.70 -9.10
C LEU A 210 -21.43 -14.66 -9.44
N LEU A 211 -20.87 -15.76 -9.95
CA LEU A 211 -19.45 -15.83 -10.27
C LEU A 211 -19.08 -14.83 -11.38
N SER A 212 -19.81 -14.79 -12.50
CA SER A 212 -19.56 -13.82 -13.58
C SER A 212 -19.71 -12.39 -13.12
N THR A 213 -20.68 -12.09 -12.24
CA THR A 213 -20.85 -10.75 -11.68
C THR A 213 -19.64 -10.38 -10.81
N LEU A 214 -19.17 -11.27 -9.93
CA LEU A 214 -17.97 -11.03 -9.12
C LEU A 214 -16.73 -10.80 -10.01
N LEU A 215 -16.57 -11.59 -11.08
CA LEU A 215 -15.46 -11.46 -12.02
C LEU A 215 -15.52 -10.14 -12.81
N ALA A 216 -16.71 -9.74 -13.28
CA ALA A 216 -16.92 -8.44 -13.94
C ALA A 216 -16.60 -7.27 -13.01
N TRP A 217 -17.09 -7.30 -11.76
CA TRP A 217 -16.77 -6.28 -10.77
C TRP A 217 -15.30 -6.26 -10.40
N SER A 218 -14.62 -7.40 -10.38
CA SER A 218 -13.16 -7.44 -10.18
C SER A 218 -12.43 -6.68 -11.30
N PHE A 219 -12.90 -6.78 -12.55
CA PHE A 219 -12.38 -6.01 -13.68
C PHE A 219 -12.69 -4.52 -13.56
N PHE A 220 -13.91 -4.13 -13.17
CA PHE A 220 -14.28 -2.71 -12.98
C PHE A 220 -13.50 -2.03 -11.86
N VAL A 221 -13.05 -2.82 -10.89
CA VAL A 221 -12.16 -2.38 -9.82
C VAL A 221 -10.73 -2.24 -10.33
N ARG A 222 -10.24 -3.18 -11.15
CA ARG A 222 -8.91 -3.11 -11.74
C ARG A 222 -8.82 -3.91 -13.05
N PRO A 223 -8.37 -3.33 -14.18
CA PRO A 223 -8.34 -4.00 -15.48
C PRO A 223 -7.46 -5.26 -15.50
N THR A 224 -6.39 -5.30 -14.70
CA THR A 224 -5.52 -6.48 -14.58
C THR A 224 -6.24 -7.72 -14.03
N ASN A 225 -7.37 -7.55 -13.33
CA ASN A 225 -8.20 -8.68 -12.89
C ASN A 225 -8.93 -9.39 -14.04
N ALA A 226 -8.86 -8.88 -15.28
CA ALA A 226 -9.25 -9.64 -16.46
C ALA A 226 -8.53 -11.00 -16.52
N VAL A 227 -7.27 -11.08 -16.04
CA VAL A 227 -6.52 -12.34 -15.94
C VAL A 227 -7.27 -13.35 -15.07
N ASN A 228 -7.77 -12.92 -13.92
CA ASN A 228 -8.51 -13.78 -12.99
C ASN A 228 -9.84 -14.22 -13.60
N ALA A 229 -10.55 -13.30 -14.25
CA ALA A 229 -11.81 -13.58 -14.91
C ALA A 229 -11.65 -14.62 -16.03
N VAL A 230 -10.65 -14.45 -16.89
CA VAL A 230 -10.36 -15.37 -17.99
C VAL A 230 -9.91 -16.73 -17.44
N ALA A 231 -8.96 -16.75 -16.49
CA ALA A 231 -8.44 -18.01 -15.95
C ALA A 231 -9.54 -18.88 -15.32
N ILE A 232 -10.43 -18.29 -14.52
CA ILE A 232 -11.55 -19.00 -13.91
C ILE A 232 -12.56 -19.45 -14.97
N THR A 233 -12.89 -18.59 -15.93
CA THR A 233 -13.86 -18.91 -16.99
C THR A 233 -13.36 -20.04 -17.89
N VAL A 234 -12.09 -20.05 -18.27
CA VAL A 234 -11.47 -21.13 -19.06
C VAL A 234 -11.59 -22.46 -18.33
N VAL A 235 -11.28 -22.51 -17.04
CA VAL A 235 -11.42 -23.73 -16.24
C VAL A 235 -12.86 -24.22 -16.20
N VAL A 236 -13.82 -23.31 -16.07
CA VAL A 236 -15.25 -23.67 -16.09
C VAL A 236 -15.67 -24.17 -17.46
N ILE A 237 -15.22 -23.56 -18.56
CA ILE A 237 -15.50 -24.01 -19.93
C ILE A 237 -14.97 -25.43 -20.15
N LEU A 238 -13.73 -25.70 -19.74
CA LEU A 238 -13.10 -27.01 -19.89
C LEU A 238 -13.82 -28.09 -19.07
N ALA A 239 -14.43 -27.73 -17.94
CA ALA A 239 -15.22 -28.66 -17.12
C ALA A 239 -16.67 -28.80 -17.61
N ASN A 240 -17.30 -27.70 -18.03
CA ASN A 240 -18.66 -27.62 -18.52
C ASN A 240 -18.84 -26.40 -19.44
N TRP A 241 -18.73 -26.63 -20.74
CA TRP A 241 -18.76 -25.59 -21.76
C TRP A 241 -20.07 -24.78 -21.76
N ARG A 242 -21.21 -25.38 -21.41
CA ARG A 242 -22.51 -24.67 -21.37
C ARG A 242 -22.55 -23.64 -20.26
N ILE A 243 -22.09 -24.02 -19.06
CA ILE A 243 -21.98 -23.07 -17.93
C ILE A 243 -20.92 -22.01 -18.25
N GLY A 244 -19.83 -22.40 -18.88
CA GLY A 244 -18.79 -21.47 -19.33
C GLY A 244 -19.29 -20.43 -20.35
N LEU A 245 -20.08 -20.84 -21.34
CA LEU A 245 -20.71 -19.91 -22.30
C LEU A 245 -21.71 -18.98 -21.63
N LEU A 246 -22.52 -19.49 -20.70
CA LEU A 246 -23.41 -18.65 -19.90
C LEU A 246 -22.61 -17.60 -19.12
N MET A 247 -21.48 -18.01 -18.53
CA MET A 247 -20.60 -17.09 -17.82
C MET A 247 -20.03 -15.99 -18.73
N ILE A 248 -19.63 -16.35 -19.96
CA ILE A 248 -19.19 -15.39 -20.98
C ILE A 248 -20.32 -14.42 -21.32
N GLY A 249 -21.54 -14.91 -21.61
CA GLY A 249 -22.67 -14.06 -21.94
C GLY A 249 -22.99 -13.03 -20.85
N ILE A 250 -22.96 -13.45 -19.58
CA ILE A 250 -23.18 -12.56 -18.43
C ILE A 250 -22.03 -11.56 -18.28
N GLY A 251 -20.78 -12.00 -18.49
CA GLY A 251 -19.62 -11.12 -18.48
C GLY A 251 -19.68 -10.05 -19.58
N LEU A 252 -20.09 -10.44 -20.79
CA LEU A 252 -20.28 -9.53 -21.92
C LEU A 252 -21.43 -8.54 -21.67
N ALA A 253 -22.52 -8.96 -21.03
CA ALA A 253 -23.61 -8.06 -20.65
C ALA A 253 -23.13 -6.97 -19.67
N TRP A 254 -22.36 -7.37 -18.64
CA TRP A 254 -21.72 -6.42 -17.73
C TRP A 254 -20.75 -5.48 -18.45
N PHE A 255 -19.93 -6.02 -19.34
CA PHE A 255 -18.95 -5.23 -20.10
C PHE A 255 -19.62 -4.23 -21.05
N ALA A 256 -20.71 -4.62 -21.71
CA ALA A 256 -21.53 -3.72 -22.54
C ALA A 256 -22.13 -2.58 -21.70
N GLY A 257 -22.66 -2.90 -20.51
CA GLY A 257 -23.14 -1.88 -19.57
C GLY A 257 -22.03 -0.92 -19.12
N PHE A 258 -20.81 -1.42 -18.93
CA PHE A 258 -19.66 -0.60 -18.58
C PHE A 258 -19.21 0.31 -19.74
N ILE A 259 -19.23 -0.17 -20.98
CA ILE A 259 -18.94 0.65 -22.17
C ILE A 259 -19.99 1.76 -22.30
N TRP A 260 -21.28 1.42 -22.15
CA TRP A 260 -22.36 2.40 -22.20
C TRP A 260 -22.19 3.47 -21.13
N PHE A 261 -21.96 3.06 -19.88
CA PHE A 261 -21.63 3.96 -18.77
C PHE A 261 -20.42 4.85 -19.06
N SER A 262 -19.35 4.27 -19.64
CA SER A 262 -18.13 5.02 -19.96
C SER A 262 -18.37 6.07 -21.04
N PHE A 263 -19.14 5.75 -22.09
CA PHE A 263 -19.50 6.71 -23.12
C PHE A 263 -20.35 7.85 -22.55
N ASP A 264 -21.35 7.52 -21.74
CA ASP A 264 -22.25 8.50 -21.12
C ASP A 264 -21.50 9.45 -20.17
N THR A 265 -20.52 8.94 -19.41
CA THR A 265 -19.80 9.74 -18.39
C THR A 265 -18.57 10.46 -18.95
N TYR A 266 -17.80 9.80 -19.82
CA TYR A 266 -16.47 10.26 -20.25
C TYR A 266 -16.37 10.56 -21.75
N GLY A 267 -17.42 10.30 -22.55
CA GLY A 267 -17.39 10.45 -24.00
C GLY A 267 -16.52 9.40 -24.72
N THR A 268 -16.00 8.39 -24.01
CA THR A 268 -15.12 7.35 -24.57
C THR A 268 -15.61 5.94 -24.23
N PRO A 269 -15.36 4.93 -25.08
CA PRO A 269 -15.83 3.56 -24.84
C PRO A 269 -15.26 2.92 -23.58
N LEU A 270 -14.06 3.34 -23.18
CA LEU A 270 -13.41 2.91 -21.95
C LEU A 270 -12.76 4.13 -21.28
N PRO A 271 -12.76 4.19 -19.94
CA PRO A 271 -12.02 5.23 -19.23
C PRO A 271 -10.52 5.08 -19.52
N ASP A 272 -9.77 6.18 -19.51
CA ASP A 272 -8.36 6.18 -19.88
C ASP A 272 -7.49 5.19 -19.09
N TYR A 273 -7.81 4.98 -17.81
CA TYR A 273 -7.13 3.97 -16.98
C TYR A 273 -7.23 2.54 -17.55
N PHE A 274 -8.28 2.24 -18.32
CA PHE A 274 -8.54 0.95 -18.95
C PHE A 274 -7.95 0.82 -20.36
N GLN A 275 -7.49 1.92 -20.97
CA GLN A 275 -6.99 1.93 -22.35
C GLN A 275 -5.54 1.41 -22.50
N GLY A 276 -4.93 0.91 -21.41
CA GLY A 276 -3.61 0.29 -21.48
C GLY A 276 -2.46 1.25 -21.76
N GLN A 277 -2.66 2.56 -21.62
CA GLN A 277 -1.62 3.58 -21.85
C GLN A 277 -0.39 3.43 -20.94
N GLU A 278 -0.54 2.69 -19.83
CA GLU A 278 0.53 2.34 -18.88
C GLU A 278 1.37 1.12 -19.32
N VAL A 279 0.93 0.36 -20.33
CA VAL A 279 1.70 -0.74 -20.92
C VAL A 279 2.62 -0.14 -21.98
N GLY A 280 3.94 -0.17 -21.73
CA GLY A 280 4.94 0.45 -22.58
C GLY A 280 5.81 -0.58 -23.29
N THR A 281 6.26 -0.28 -24.50
CA THR A 281 7.25 -1.08 -25.24
C THR A 281 8.69 -0.86 -24.77
N GLN A 282 8.93 0.14 -23.91
CA GLN A 282 10.23 0.32 -23.26
C GLN A 282 10.46 -0.83 -22.27
N ARG A 283 11.07 -1.90 -22.79
CA ARG A 283 11.53 -3.05 -22.03
C ARG A 283 12.42 -2.57 -20.90
N SER A 284 11.92 -2.55 -19.67
CA SER A 284 12.83 -2.57 -18.54
C SER A 284 13.30 -4.02 -18.43
N ILE A 285 14.42 -4.36 -19.06
CA ILE A 285 15.11 -5.65 -18.84
C ILE A 285 15.34 -5.86 -17.32
N PHE A 286 15.40 -4.78 -16.55
CA PHE A 286 15.43 -4.75 -15.09
C PHE A 286 14.10 -5.14 -14.40
N GLY A 287 12.95 -4.97 -15.04
CA GLY A 287 11.63 -5.23 -14.44
C GLY A 287 11.35 -6.73 -14.23
N LEU A 288 11.88 -7.59 -15.10
CA LEU A 288 11.68 -9.04 -15.01
C LEU A 288 12.35 -9.62 -13.75
N PRO A 289 13.68 -9.59 -13.57
CA PRO A 289 14.28 -9.98 -12.30
C PRO A 289 13.87 -9.01 -11.16
N GLY A 290 13.53 -7.76 -11.48
CA GLY A 290 13.21 -6.75 -10.49
C GLY A 290 11.95 -7.04 -9.68
N LEU A 291 10.89 -7.48 -10.35
CA LEU A 291 9.61 -7.80 -9.70
C LEU A 291 9.69 -9.02 -8.77
N LEU A 292 10.65 -9.93 -8.98
CA LEU A 292 10.79 -11.14 -8.18
C LEU A 292 11.90 -11.02 -7.13
N PHE A 293 13.05 -10.44 -7.49
CA PHE A 293 14.29 -10.55 -6.72
C PHE A 293 14.95 -9.22 -6.35
N SER A 294 14.43 -8.07 -6.80
CA SER A 294 15.01 -6.80 -6.35
C SER A 294 14.86 -6.62 -4.84
N ILE A 295 15.89 -6.04 -4.22
CA ILE A 295 15.96 -5.88 -2.76
C ILE A 295 14.80 -5.05 -2.22
N ASN A 296 14.37 -4.04 -2.99
CA ASN A 296 13.36 -3.08 -2.54
C ASN A 296 11.99 -3.25 -3.20
N ARG A 297 11.83 -4.14 -4.20
CA ARG A 297 10.53 -4.39 -4.88
C ARG A 297 10.23 -5.86 -5.16
N GLY A 298 11.13 -6.79 -4.84
CA GLY A 298 11.01 -8.19 -5.23
C GLY A 298 9.98 -8.96 -4.41
N LEU A 299 9.11 -9.70 -5.09
CA LEU A 299 8.11 -10.56 -4.47
C LEU A 299 8.71 -11.54 -3.46
N PHE A 300 9.81 -12.19 -3.84
CA PHE A 300 10.44 -13.22 -3.02
C PHE A 300 11.32 -12.67 -1.90
N VAL A 301 11.70 -11.39 -1.99
CA VAL A 301 12.40 -10.68 -0.91
C VAL A 301 11.41 -10.28 0.17
N PHE A 302 10.26 -9.71 -0.21
CA PHE A 302 9.25 -9.24 0.75
C PHE A 302 8.36 -10.36 1.28
N SER A 303 8.01 -11.34 0.43
CA SER A 303 7.13 -12.47 0.77
C SER A 303 7.83 -13.82 0.49
N PRO A 304 8.92 -14.15 1.21
CA PRO A 304 9.69 -15.38 0.97
C PRO A 304 8.88 -16.66 1.19
N LEU A 305 7.75 -16.61 1.91
CA LEU A 305 6.77 -17.69 1.99
C LEU A 305 6.36 -18.22 0.61
N PHE A 306 6.29 -17.37 -0.41
CA PHE A 306 5.92 -17.79 -1.76
C PHE A 306 6.98 -18.67 -2.42
N ILE A 307 8.27 -18.53 -2.06
CA ILE A 307 9.31 -19.49 -2.45
C ILE A 307 9.02 -20.85 -1.82
N ALA A 308 8.71 -20.89 -0.51
CA ALA A 308 8.39 -22.14 0.19
C ALA A 308 7.17 -22.85 -0.42
N ILE A 309 6.15 -22.10 -0.84
CA ILE A 309 4.97 -22.65 -1.53
C ILE A 309 5.38 -23.28 -2.87
N LEU A 310 6.13 -22.57 -3.71
CA LEU A 310 6.60 -23.10 -5.00
C LEU A 310 7.50 -24.33 -4.82
N TRP A 311 8.38 -24.30 -3.82
CA TRP A 311 9.24 -25.43 -3.47
C TRP A 311 8.41 -26.65 -3.03
N ALA A 312 7.39 -26.44 -2.20
CA ALA A 312 6.49 -27.51 -1.77
C ALA A 312 5.71 -28.12 -2.95
N ILE A 313 5.21 -27.31 -3.88
CA ILE A 313 4.56 -27.79 -5.11
C ILE A 313 5.53 -28.60 -5.95
N TRP A 314 6.75 -28.11 -6.15
CA TRP A 314 7.76 -28.80 -6.96
C TRP A 314 8.15 -30.14 -6.34
N ALA A 315 8.37 -30.18 -5.03
CA ALA A 315 8.69 -31.39 -4.28
C ALA A 315 7.54 -32.41 -4.31
N ARG A 316 6.29 -31.93 -4.44
CA ARG A 316 5.06 -32.76 -4.43
C ARG A 316 4.35 -32.86 -5.76
N ARG A 317 4.99 -32.48 -6.86
CA ARG A 317 4.37 -32.38 -8.19
C ARG A 317 3.65 -33.66 -8.65
N ARG A 318 4.11 -34.84 -8.21
CA ARG A 318 3.49 -36.14 -8.52
C ARG A 318 2.16 -36.38 -7.81
N PHE A 319 1.97 -35.76 -6.65
CA PHE A 319 0.82 -35.96 -5.76
C PHE A 319 -0.14 -34.77 -5.73
N MET A 320 0.08 -33.75 -6.56
CA MET A 320 -0.75 -32.55 -6.58
C MET A 320 -2.20 -32.89 -6.97
N PRO A 321 -3.18 -32.66 -6.08
CA PRO A 321 -4.59 -32.94 -6.36
C PRO A 321 -5.20 -31.82 -7.21
N TYR A 322 -6.32 -32.09 -7.89
CA TYR A 322 -7.08 -31.08 -8.65
C TYR A 322 -6.24 -30.34 -9.69
N ARG A 323 -5.77 -31.05 -10.72
CA ARG A 323 -4.88 -30.52 -11.78
C ARG A 323 -5.38 -29.20 -12.39
N ALA A 324 -6.68 -29.10 -12.66
CA ALA A 324 -7.28 -27.89 -13.23
C ALA A 324 -7.07 -26.65 -12.36
N LEU A 325 -7.24 -26.74 -11.03
CA LEU A 325 -7.01 -25.64 -10.10
C LEU A 325 -5.54 -25.23 -10.05
N ASN A 326 -4.61 -26.19 -10.07
CA ASN A 326 -3.18 -25.90 -10.09
C ASN A 326 -2.77 -25.16 -11.36
N CYS A 327 -3.18 -25.67 -12.53
CA CYS A 327 -2.89 -25.03 -13.81
C CYS A 327 -3.51 -23.63 -13.88
N CYS A 328 -4.74 -23.46 -13.37
CA CYS A 328 -5.39 -22.17 -13.29
C CYS A 328 -4.59 -21.17 -12.45
N ALA A 329 -4.19 -21.57 -11.24
CA ALA A 329 -3.45 -20.72 -10.33
C ALA A 329 -2.08 -20.32 -10.91
N LEU A 330 -1.33 -21.29 -11.45
CA LEU A 330 -0.03 -21.04 -12.06
C LEU A 330 -0.15 -20.16 -13.31
N ALA A 331 -1.17 -20.38 -14.16
CA ALA A 331 -1.44 -19.55 -15.32
C ALA A 331 -1.81 -18.12 -14.93
N ALA A 332 -2.70 -17.94 -13.95
CA ALA A 332 -3.10 -16.62 -13.47
C ALA A 332 -1.90 -15.85 -12.89
N ILE A 333 -1.07 -16.50 -12.07
CA ILE A 333 0.17 -15.91 -11.53
C ILE A 333 1.11 -15.50 -12.67
N THR A 334 1.34 -16.39 -13.64
CA THR A 334 2.30 -16.18 -14.74
C THR A 334 1.86 -15.07 -15.67
N VAL A 335 0.58 -15.05 -16.07
CA VAL A 335 0.03 -14.02 -16.96
C VAL A 335 -0.03 -12.66 -16.27
N HIS A 336 -0.45 -12.60 -15.00
CA HIS A 336 -0.45 -11.36 -14.24
C HIS A 336 0.98 -10.81 -14.09
N TYR A 337 1.94 -11.67 -13.75
CA TYR A 337 3.35 -11.31 -13.70
C TYR A 337 3.84 -10.75 -15.05
N ALA A 338 3.53 -11.41 -16.17
CA ALA A 338 3.91 -10.95 -17.50
C ALA A 338 3.35 -9.56 -17.81
N ILE A 339 2.08 -9.29 -17.48
CA ILE A 339 1.47 -7.95 -17.67
C ILE A 339 2.21 -6.88 -16.86
N VAL A 340 2.55 -7.17 -15.60
CA VAL A 340 3.24 -6.20 -14.73
C VAL A 340 4.68 -5.93 -15.18
N VAL A 341 5.37 -6.92 -15.76
CA VAL A 341 6.71 -6.74 -16.34
C VAL A 341 6.72 -5.64 -17.43
N PHE A 342 5.65 -5.54 -18.23
CA PHE A 342 5.54 -4.55 -19.31
C PHE A 342 4.91 -3.20 -18.87
N HIS A 343 4.64 -3.03 -17.57
CA HIS A 343 4.09 -1.79 -17.05
C HIS A 343 5.19 -0.71 -16.95
N LYS A 344 4.94 0.51 -17.46
CA LYS A 344 5.89 1.65 -17.44
C LYS A 344 6.43 1.93 -16.02
N GLY A 345 5.57 1.79 -15.03
CA GLY A 345 5.86 1.88 -13.60
C GLY A 345 6.06 0.55 -12.89
N TRP A 346 6.73 -0.46 -13.48
CA TRP A 346 6.89 -1.81 -12.90
C TRP A 346 7.29 -1.84 -11.41
N GLY A 347 8.06 -0.85 -10.94
CA GLY A 347 8.46 -0.73 -9.54
C GLY A 347 7.37 -0.27 -8.57
N GLY A 348 6.12 -0.05 -9.02
CA GLY A 348 4.98 0.24 -8.13
C GLY A 348 4.85 1.66 -7.60
N GLY A 349 5.80 2.55 -7.91
CA GLY A 349 5.78 3.96 -7.51
C GLY A 349 6.05 4.16 -6.03
N TYR A 350 5.27 5.01 -5.35
CA TYR A 350 5.35 5.26 -3.91
C TYR A 350 4.68 4.14 -3.09
N SER A 351 5.11 2.89 -3.29
CA SER A 351 4.58 1.73 -2.57
C SER A 351 5.56 1.12 -1.59
N TYR A 352 5.10 0.19 -0.75
CA TYR A 352 5.97 -0.69 0.03
C TYR A 352 6.04 -2.06 -0.66
N GLY A 353 7.23 -2.48 -1.08
CA GLY A 353 7.44 -3.78 -1.72
C GLY A 353 6.67 -3.99 -3.05
N PRO A 354 6.32 -5.25 -3.40
CA PRO A 354 5.83 -5.68 -4.71
C PRO A 354 4.33 -5.39 -4.94
N ARG A 355 3.84 -4.17 -4.67
CA ARG A 355 2.40 -3.83 -4.69
C ARG A 355 1.66 -4.27 -5.96
N LEU A 356 2.29 -4.17 -7.14
CA LEU A 356 1.64 -4.54 -8.41
C LEU A 356 1.37 -6.05 -8.55
N LEU A 357 2.02 -6.89 -7.74
CA LEU A 357 1.79 -8.34 -7.66
C LEU A 357 0.79 -8.73 -6.56
N THR A 358 0.12 -7.76 -5.92
CA THR A 358 -0.91 -8.05 -4.91
C THR A 358 -2.03 -8.93 -5.47
N GLY A 359 -2.39 -8.74 -6.75
CA GLY A 359 -3.43 -9.51 -7.43
C GLY A 359 -3.20 -11.03 -7.49
N VAL A 360 -1.96 -11.50 -7.28
CA VAL A 360 -1.64 -12.94 -7.32
C VAL A 360 -1.69 -13.64 -5.95
N ILE A 361 -1.85 -12.89 -4.86
CA ILE A 361 -1.87 -13.44 -3.49
C ILE A 361 -2.96 -14.51 -3.28
N PRO A 362 -4.22 -14.33 -3.74
CA PRO A 362 -5.25 -15.36 -3.56
C PRO A 362 -4.88 -16.70 -4.23
N TRP A 363 -4.14 -16.66 -5.34
CA TRP A 363 -3.68 -17.86 -6.04
C TRP A 363 -2.54 -18.56 -5.30
N PHE A 364 -1.60 -17.81 -4.71
CA PHE A 364 -0.59 -18.39 -3.83
C PHE A 364 -1.23 -19.06 -2.59
N ALA A 365 -2.28 -18.47 -2.03
CA ALA A 365 -3.03 -19.09 -0.94
C ALA A 365 -3.65 -20.44 -1.36
N LEU A 366 -4.32 -20.47 -2.52
CA LEU A 366 -4.87 -21.72 -3.08
C LEU A 366 -3.78 -22.78 -3.28
N LEU A 367 -2.64 -22.38 -3.85
CA LEU A 367 -1.51 -23.28 -4.06
C LEU A 367 -0.92 -23.81 -2.75
N ALA A 368 -0.85 -22.99 -1.70
CA ALA A 368 -0.42 -23.44 -0.38
C ALA A 368 -1.35 -24.53 0.19
N PHE A 369 -2.67 -24.34 0.09
CA PHE A 369 -3.64 -25.35 0.52
C PHE A 369 -3.52 -26.65 -0.29
N LEU A 370 -3.34 -26.55 -1.61
CA LEU A 370 -3.15 -27.70 -2.49
C LEU A 370 -1.85 -28.44 -2.19
N ALA A 371 -0.75 -27.73 -1.92
CA ALA A 371 0.54 -28.32 -1.57
C ALA A 371 0.48 -29.05 -0.22
N ILE A 372 -0.17 -28.49 0.79
CA ILE A 372 -0.39 -29.17 2.08
C ILE A 372 -1.27 -30.41 1.89
N ARG A 373 -2.33 -30.32 1.08
CA ARG A 373 -3.15 -31.50 0.76
C ARG A 373 -2.33 -32.59 0.06
N ALA A 374 -1.47 -32.21 -0.88
CA ALA A 374 -0.56 -33.13 -1.58
C ALA A 374 0.43 -33.81 -0.61
N GLU A 375 0.93 -33.09 0.41
CA GLU A 375 1.79 -33.66 1.46
C GLU A 375 1.09 -34.78 2.22
N PHE A 376 -0.17 -34.57 2.65
CA PHE A 376 -0.92 -35.59 3.36
C PHE A 376 -1.27 -36.79 2.49
N LEU A 377 -1.56 -36.57 1.20
CA LEU A 377 -1.75 -37.66 0.25
C LEU A 377 -0.45 -38.44 0.03
N GLY A 378 0.67 -37.75 -0.19
CA GLY A 378 1.97 -38.37 -0.44
C GLY A 378 2.52 -39.19 0.73
N ARG A 379 2.34 -38.72 1.98
CA ARG A 379 2.75 -39.48 3.17
C ARG A 379 2.04 -40.82 3.35
N ALA A 380 0.83 -40.96 2.83
CA ALA A 380 0.15 -42.24 2.81
C ALA A 380 0.83 -43.26 1.87
N PHE A 381 1.63 -42.78 0.90
CA PHE A 381 2.30 -43.60 -0.11
C PHE A 381 3.83 -43.70 0.07
N GLU A 382 4.49 -42.72 0.69
CA GLU A 382 5.95 -42.68 0.87
C GLU A 382 6.35 -42.57 2.35
N LEU A 383 6.88 -43.65 2.93
CA LEU A 383 7.32 -43.74 4.33
C LEU A 383 8.71 -43.12 4.63
N ASN A 384 9.47 -42.70 3.60
CA ASN A 384 10.92 -42.58 3.73
C ASN A 384 11.51 -41.24 3.24
N GLU A 385 10.87 -40.13 3.59
CA GLU A 385 11.54 -38.83 3.43
C GLU A 385 12.39 -38.49 4.64
N ARG A 386 13.71 -38.40 4.41
CA ARG A 386 14.71 -38.10 5.45
C ARG A 386 14.81 -36.62 5.85
N ARG A 387 14.01 -35.71 5.29
CA ARG A 387 14.12 -34.25 5.56
C ARG A 387 12.80 -33.45 5.71
N PRO A 388 11.67 -33.98 6.21
CA PRO A 388 10.45 -33.17 6.39
C PRO A 388 10.68 -32.02 7.37
N VAL A 389 11.42 -32.27 8.47
CA VAL A 389 11.70 -31.28 9.51
C VAL A 389 12.40 -30.04 8.95
N PHE A 390 13.44 -30.21 8.13
CA PHE A 390 14.16 -29.09 7.52
C PHE A 390 13.25 -28.25 6.62
N ARG A 391 12.38 -28.88 5.83
CA ARG A 391 11.45 -28.13 4.97
C ARG A 391 10.46 -27.33 5.79
N TYR A 392 9.87 -27.92 6.82
CA TYR A 392 8.95 -27.19 7.71
C TYR A 392 9.66 -26.05 8.45
N ALA A 393 10.85 -26.29 8.98
CA ALA A 393 11.65 -25.27 9.65
C ALA A 393 11.94 -24.09 8.69
N MET A 394 12.33 -24.37 7.44
CA MET A 394 12.58 -23.34 6.44
C MET A 394 11.29 -22.59 6.05
N THR A 395 10.18 -23.28 5.86
CA THR A 395 8.88 -22.65 5.57
C THR A 395 8.42 -21.76 6.72
N ILE A 396 8.57 -22.21 7.97
CA ILE A 396 8.25 -21.43 9.16
C ILE A 396 9.15 -20.19 9.23
N LEU A 397 10.46 -20.35 9.02
CA LEU A 397 11.41 -19.24 8.99
C LEU A 397 11.02 -18.21 7.92
N MET A 398 10.76 -18.64 6.68
CA MET A 398 10.33 -17.77 5.58
C MET A 398 8.99 -17.09 5.89
N CYS A 399 8.06 -17.78 6.54
CA CYS A 399 6.80 -17.18 6.99
C CYS A 399 7.07 -16.08 8.02
N LEU A 400 7.85 -16.35 9.07
CA LEU A 400 8.16 -15.38 10.13
C LEU A 400 8.93 -14.16 9.60
N VAL A 401 9.88 -14.38 8.68
CA VAL A 401 10.61 -13.30 8.00
C VAL A 401 9.65 -12.45 7.18
N GLY A 402 8.78 -13.06 6.35
CA GLY A 402 7.78 -12.34 5.57
C GLY A 402 6.84 -11.51 6.45
N VAL A 403 6.32 -12.10 7.53
CA VAL A 403 5.48 -11.40 8.52
C VAL A 403 6.22 -10.21 9.13
N SER A 404 7.49 -10.38 9.50
CA SER A 404 8.30 -9.30 10.09
C SER A 404 8.55 -8.15 9.11
N ILE A 405 8.81 -8.46 7.83
CA ILE A 405 8.97 -7.46 6.77
C ILE A 405 7.66 -6.68 6.59
N HIS A 406 6.54 -7.38 6.42
CA HIS A 406 5.25 -6.73 6.21
C HIS A 406 4.74 -5.98 7.45
N ALA A 407 5.08 -6.44 8.66
CA ALA A 407 4.87 -5.69 9.90
C ALA A 407 5.58 -4.34 9.86
N ARG A 408 6.83 -4.28 9.38
CA ARG A 408 7.52 -2.99 9.22
C ARG A 408 6.79 -2.08 8.25
N GLY A 409 6.37 -2.58 7.09
CA GLY A 409 5.60 -1.76 6.14
C GLY A 409 4.29 -1.20 6.71
N ALA A 410 3.65 -1.93 7.63
CA ALA A 410 2.40 -1.53 8.28
C ALA A 410 2.60 -0.59 9.49
N LEU A 411 3.68 -0.77 10.25
CA LEU A 411 3.88 -0.11 11.55
C LEU A 411 4.86 1.05 11.49
N VAL A 412 5.66 1.19 10.43
CA VAL A 412 6.81 2.10 10.40
C VAL A 412 6.62 3.09 9.26
N ARG A 413 6.59 4.38 9.59
CA ARG A 413 6.33 5.43 8.61
C ARG A 413 7.51 5.65 7.67
N GLU A 414 8.73 5.47 8.16
CA GLU A 414 9.98 5.65 7.44
C GLU A 414 10.07 4.75 6.21
N THR A 415 9.45 3.57 6.24
CA THR A 415 9.40 2.68 5.06
C THR A 415 8.55 3.24 3.92
N ALA A 416 7.53 4.06 4.24
CA ALA A 416 6.75 4.78 3.25
C ALA A 416 7.51 6.01 2.72
N LEU A 417 8.13 6.79 3.63
CA LEU A 417 8.93 7.97 3.29
C LEU A 417 10.17 7.64 2.45
N TRP A 418 10.71 6.42 2.57
CA TRP A 418 11.79 5.90 1.75
C TRP A 418 11.53 6.09 0.24
N ASN A 419 10.26 6.08 -0.19
CA ASN A 419 9.92 6.28 -1.59
C ASN A 419 10.21 7.71 -2.10
N SER A 420 10.15 8.71 -1.23
CA SER A 420 10.31 10.13 -1.58
C SER A 420 11.70 10.68 -1.28
N THR A 421 12.37 10.20 -0.23
CA THR A 421 13.62 10.81 0.27
C THR A 421 14.82 9.86 0.21
N PRO A 422 16.04 10.38 -0.02
CA PRO A 422 16.37 11.77 -0.41
C PRO A 422 16.00 12.10 -1.85
N LYS A 423 15.94 11.09 -2.72
CA LYS A 423 15.53 11.20 -4.13
C LYS A 423 14.35 10.28 -4.38
N SER A 424 13.33 10.78 -5.08
CA SER A 424 12.15 9.99 -5.41
C SER A 424 12.49 8.70 -6.16
N PHE A 425 11.88 7.59 -5.77
CA PHE A 425 12.00 6.29 -6.46
C PHE A 425 11.53 6.36 -7.92
N ILE A 426 10.58 7.25 -8.24
CA ILE A 426 10.12 7.43 -9.62
C ILE A 426 11.25 7.98 -10.51
N MET A 427 12.07 8.87 -9.95
CA MET A 427 13.20 9.53 -10.62
C MET A 427 14.45 8.63 -10.67
N ASP A 428 14.58 7.70 -9.72
CA ASP A 428 15.71 6.76 -9.67
C ASP A 428 15.24 5.32 -9.38
N LYS A 429 14.95 4.59 -10.47
CA LYS A 429 14.54 3.18 -10.40
C LYS A 429 15.70 2.25 -10.02
N GLY A 430 16.96 2.70 -10.09
CA GLY A 430 18.13 1.94 -9.66
C GLY A 430 18.06 1.55 -8.18
N ARG A 431 17.38 2.39 -7.38
CA ARG A 431 17.06 2.14 -5.96
C ARG A 431 16.33 0.84 -5.70
N ALA A 432 15.71 0.21 -6.70
CA ALA A 432 15.14 -1.13 -6.54
C ALA A 432 16.20 -2.17 -6.12
N TRP A 433 17.44 -1.98 -6.57
CA TRP A 433 18.57 -2.91 -6.41
C TRP A 433 19.62 -2.44 -5.40
N ASP A 434 19.40 -1.31 -4.73
CA ASP A 434 20.36 -0.76 -3.79
C ASP A 434 20.38 -1.55 -2.47
N LEU A 435 21.49 -2.27 -2.24
CA LEU A 435 21.75 -3.03 -1.01
C LEU A 435 22.10 -2.13 0.17
N THR A 436 22.60 -0.93 -0.08
CA THR A 436 23.05 -0.02 0.97
C THR A 436 21.87 0.69 1.63
N ASP A 437 20.74 0.81 0.92
CA ASP A 437 19.52 1.47 1.39
C ASP A 437 18.26 0.59 1.25
N PRO A 438 18.15 -0.55 1.98
CA PRO A 438 16.98 -1.39 1.88
C PRO A 438 15.73 -0.72 2.48
N GLN A 439 14.62 -0.67 1.73
CA GLN A 439 13.32 -0.15 2.18
C GLN A 439 12.85 -0.86 3.46
N ILE A 440 13.12 -2.15 3.60
CA ILE A 440 12.75 -2.96 4.76
C ILE A 440 13.47 -2.52 6.05
N LEU A 441 14.63 -1.86 5.93
CA LEU A 441 15.45 -1.35 7.04
C LEU A 441 15.31 0.16 7.26
N ALA A 442 14.44 0.83 6.51
CA ALA A 442 14.21 2.26 6.66
C ALA A 442 13.79 2.60 8.11
N GLY A 443 14.43 3.63 8.67
CA GLY A 443 14.25 4.05 10.06
C GLY A 443 15.05 3.25 11.10
N LEU A 444 15.71 2.14 10.73
CA LEU A 444 16.59 1.38 11.64
C LEU A 444 18.06 1.75 11.49
N SER A 445 18.46 2.32 10.35
CA SER A 445 19.86 2.72 10.15
C SER A 445 20.21 3.89 11.06
N SER A 446 21.23 3.70 11.90
CA SER A 446 21.80 4.75 12.74
C SER A 446 22.76 5.67 11.99
N ARG A 447 23.10 5.35 10.74
CA ARG A 447 23.96 6.15 9.87
C ARG A 447 23.25 6.47 8.56
N PRO A 448 23.41 7.69 8.03
CA PRO A 448 22.97 7.99 6.67
C PRO A 448 23.75 7.11 5.69
N THR A 449 23.09 6.69 4.62
CA THR A 449 23.72 5.91 3.55
C THR A 449 24.41 6.82 2.55
N ALA A 450 25.23 6.25 1.65
CA ALA A 450 26.00 6.93 0.61
C ALA A 450 25.22 8.00 -0.19
N ARG A 451 23.90 7.83 -0.33
CA ARG A 451 22.98 8.78 -0.98
C ARG A 451 22.87 10.15 -0.31
N PHE A 452 23.25 10.28 0.96
CA PHE A 452 23.33 11.55 1.68
C PHE A 452 24.73 12.19 1.58
N MET A 453 25.61 11.65 0.74
CA MET A 453 26.91 12.24 0.40
C MET A 453 26.76 13.42 -0.57
N GLN A 454 25.81 14.32 -0.31
CA GLN A 454 25.82 15.63 -0.97
C GLN A 454 26.73 16.56 -0.18
N GLN A 455 27.69 17.15 -0.87
CA GLN A 455 28.51 18.20 -0.31
C GLN A 455 27.65 19.43 -0.08
N VAL A 456 27.65 19.93 1.15
CA VAL A 456 27.10 21.27 1.45
C VAL A 456 28.16 22.29 1.06
N PRO A 457 27.84 23.26 0.18
CA PRO A 457 28.77 24.34 -0.11
C PRO A 457 29.01 25.19 1.14
N LEU A 458 30.28 25.46 1.47
CA LEU A 458 30.63 26.40 2.52
C LEU A 458 30.18 27.82 2.13
N HIS A 459 29.78 28.61 3.14
CA HIS A 459 29.30 29.99 3.02
C HIS A 459 28.05 30.20 2.18
N THR A 460 27.43 29.13 1.67
CA THR A 460 26.22 29.19 0.86
C THR A 460 25.08 28.46 1.58
N PRO A 461 23.93 29.12 1.78
CA PRO A 461 22.79 28.47 2.42
C PRO A 461 22.21 27.39 1.51
N VAL A 462 21.95 26.24 2.10
CA VAL A 462 21.11 25.19 1.53
C VAL A 462 19.70 25.40 2.05
N PHE A 463 18.69 25.12 1.20
CA PHE A 463 17.27 25.36 1.53
C PHE A 463 16.47 24.05 1.63
N PRO A 464 16.41 23.40 2.81
CA PRO A 464 15.65 22.17 3.04
C PRO A 464 14.18 22.23 2.57
N GLY A 465 13.53 23.39 2.64
CA GLY A 465 12.16 23.59 2.16
C GLY A 465 11.98 23.61 0.63
N THR A 466 13.01 23.31 -0.14
CA THR A 466 12.95 23.21 -1.60
C THR A 466 13.24 21.78 -2.08
N GLU A 467 12.91 21.47 -3.33
CA GLU A 467 13.32 20.19 -3.94
C GLU A 467 14.85 20.01 -3.89
N GLY A 468 15.61 21.08 -4.16
CA GLY A 468 17.08 21.08 -4.13
C GLY A 468 17.69 20.82 -2.75
N GLY A 469 16.96 21.13 -1.67
CA GLY A 469 17.40 20.86 -0.29
C GLY A 469 16.94 19.51 0.28
N THR A 470 16.03 18.80 -0.43
CA THR A 470 15.55 17.47 -0.01
C THR A 470 16.68 16.44 0.18
N PRO A 471 17.75 16.43 -0.64
CA PRO A 471 18.82 15.46 -0.48
C PRO A 471 19.54 15.49 0.87
N TYR A 472 19.49 16.62 1.59
CA TYR A 472 20.09 16.78 2.91
C TYR A 472 19.14 16.35 4.05
N CYS A 473 17.86 16.18 3.76
CA CYS A 473 16.83 15.83 4.74
C CYS A 473 16.80 14.32 4.97
N TRP A 474 17.48 13.84 6.01
CA TRP A 474 17.62 12.40 6.26
C TRP A 474 16.41 11.79 6.98
N LEU A 475 16.13 12.19 8.22
CA LEU A 475 15.13 11.54 9.06
C LEU A 475 14.27 12.58 9.78
N GLY A 476 12.99 12.30 9.95
CA GLY A 476 12.06 13.14 10.71
C GLY A 476 11.67 14.46 10.05
N TRP A 477 11.59 14.49 8.71
CA TRP A 477 11.21 15.66 7.93
C TRP A 477 9.94 15.40 7.11
N SER A 478 9.09 16.42 7.00
CA SER A 478 7.95 16.41 6.08
C SER A 478 8.36 16.71 4.63
N GLY A 479 7.37 16.82 3.75
CA GLY A 479 7.55 17.46 2.44
C GLY A 479 7.86 18.96 2.55
N PRO A 480 8.37 19.57 1.47
CA PRO A 480 8.56 21.02 1.38
C PRO A 480 7.22 21.77 1.43
N GLU A 481 7.19 22.91 2.10
CA GLU A 481 6.04 23.82 2.17
C GLU A 481 6.17 24.92 1.11
N ALA A 482 5.03 25.50 0.69
CA ALA A 482 4.99 26.53 -0.36
C ALA A 482 5.74 27.82 0.03
N ASP A 483 5.92 28.07 1.32
CA ASP A 483 6.64 29.22 1.87
C ASP A 483 8.17 29.00 1.95
N GLY A 484 8.67 27.87 1.45
CA GLY A 484 10.09 27.53 1.45
C GLY A 484 10.61 26.98 2.77
N PHE A 485 9.73 26.69 3.74
CA PHE A 485 10.08 25.94 4.95
C PHE A 485 9.89 24.43 4.76
N ARG A 486 10.50 23.65 5.64
CA ARG A 486 10.19 22.23 5.83
C ARG A 486 10.00 21.94 7.30
N TRP A 487 8.83 21.41 7.64
CA TRP A 487 8.55 20.99 9.01
C TRP A 487 9.29 19.70 9.38
N SER A 488 9.76 19.65 10.62
CA SER A 488 10.01 18.40 11.32
C SER A 488 8.70 17.59 11.44
N ASP A 489 8.84 16.27 11.43
CA ASP A 489 7.72 15.34 11.52
C ASP A 489 8.11 14.18 12.45
N GLY A 490 7.89 14.41 13.74
CA GLY A 490 8.33 13.58 14.84
C GLY A 490 9.06 14.39 15.92
N ASN A 491 9.50 13.69 16.96
CA ASN A 491 10.28 14.25 18.07
C ASN A 491 11.79 14.37 17.78
N ARG A 492 12.20 14.02 16.57
CA ARG A 492 13.60 14.06 16.14
C ARG A 492 13.65 14.30 14.65
N ALA A 493 14.49 15.24 14.22
CA ALA A 493 14.82 15.48 12.83
C ALA A 493 16.35 15.43 12.64
N SER A 494 16.84 15.09 11.45
CA SER A 494 18.28 15.01 11.17
C SER A 494 18.60 15.42 9.74
N LEU A 495 19.56 16.33 9.60
CA LEU A 495 20.18 16.70 8.33
C LEU A 495 21.48 15.91 8.18
N ALA A 496 21.74 15.38 6.99
CA ALA A 496 22.96 14.65 6.67
C ALA A 496 23.63 15.23 5.41
N PHE A 497 24.94 15.41 5.47
CA PHE A 497 25.72 16.05 4.41
C PHE A 497 27.20 15.70 4.49
N GLU A 498 27.94 15.94 3.41
CA GLU A 498 29.40 15.98 3.44
C GLU A 498 29.92 17.40 3.58
N LEU A 499 31.00 17.53 4.34
CA LEU A 499 31.77 18.76 4.43
C LEU A 499 32.87 18.74 3.35
N PRO A 500 33.08 19.83 2.59
CA PRO A 500 34.20 19.95 1.66
C PRO A 500 35.55 19.81 2.39
N GLU A 501 35.64 20.38 3.58
CA GLU A 501 36.79 20.28 4.49
C GLU A 501 36.28 20.06 5.93
N PRO A 502 36.96 19.27 6.78
CA PRO A 502 36.50 18.92 8.13
C PRO A 502 36.53 20.08 9.14
N ASN A 503 36.67 21.33 8.68
CA ASN A 503 36.95 22.52 9.50
C ASN A 503 35.78 23.51 9.59
N ALA A 504 34.54 23.09 9.31
CA ALA A 504 33.37 23.95 9.52
C ALA A 504 33.34 24.41 10.99
N THR A 505 33.30 25.73 11.19
CA THR A 505 33.38 26.37 12.50
C THR A 505 31.99 26.66 13.04
N THR A 506 31.06 27.09 12.19
CA THR A 506 29.70 27.40 12.61
C THR A 506 28.63 26.86 11.66
N ALA A 507 27.48 26.52 12.22
CA ALA A 507 26.29 26.16 11.47
C ALA A 507 25.17 27.14 11.81
N THR A 508 24.73 27.92 10.83
CA THR A 508 23.63 28.89 10.98
C THR A 508 22.36 28.31 10.39
N LEU A 509 21.28 28.30 11.17
CA LEU A 509 19.97 27.81 10.78
C LEU A 509 18.93 28.93 10.85
N GLU A 510 18.12 29.06 9.81
CA GLU A 510 16.89 29.85 9.83
C GLU A 510 15.71 28.91 10.03
N LEU A 511 14.99 29.10 11.14
CA LEU A 511 13.90 28.22 11.52
C LEU A 511 12.75 28.95 12.22
N ARG A 512 11.61 28.28 12.34
CA ARG A 512 10.46 28.73 13.14
C ARG A 512 9.95 27.57 13.99
N ALA A 513 9.39 27.87 15.16
CA ALA A 513 8.83 26.86 16.05
C ALA A 513 7.32 26.71 15.88
N PHE A 514 6.82 25.50 16.10
CA PHE A 514 5.39 25.25 16.24
C PHE A 514 4.94 25.61 17.66
N VAL A 515 4.49 26.86 17.82
CA VAL A 515 4.08 27.46 19.10
C VAL A 515 2.65 27.99 18.94
N VAL A 516 1.78 27.65 19.88
CA VAL A 516 0.37 28.06 19.91
C VAL A 516 0.02 28.48 21.34
N PRO A 517 0.37 29.69 21.79
CA PRO A 517 0.12 30.12 23.16
C PRO A 517 -1.40 30.24 23.44
N PRO A 518 -1.89 29.89 24.64
CA PRO A 518 -1.14 29.36 25.79
C PRO A 518 -0.94 27.83 25.77
N VAL A 519 -1.46 27.13 24.76
CA VAL A 519 -1.53 25.66 24.72
C VAL A 519 -0.16 25.01 24.53
N ILE A 520 0.63 25.54 23.61
CA ILE A 520 2.03 25.18 23.37
C ILE A 520 2.82 26.48 23.48
N PRO A 521 3.29 26.87 24.67
CA PRO A 521 3.92 28.16 24.90
C PRO A 521 5.37 28.24 24.41
N HIS A 522 6.04 27.10 24.22
CA HIS A 522 7.41 27.03 23.73
C HIS A 522 7.71 25.68 23.07
N GLN A 523 8.87 25.60 22.42
CA GLN A 523 9.53 24.38 21.94
C GLN A 523 10.96 24.35 22.46
N ASP A 524 11.31 23.33 23.25
CA ASP A 524 12.70 23.01 23.56
C ASP A 524 13.35 22.33 22.37
N VAL A 525 14.45 22.90 21.88
CA VAL A 525 15.18 22.40 20.71
C VAL A 525 16.61 22.08 21.10
N LYS A 526 17.00 20.81 20.99
CA LYS A 526 18.36 20.34 21.32
C LYS A 526 19.10 19.96 20.04
N PHE A 527 20.25 20.56 19.83
CA PHE A 527 21.11 20.30 18.69
C PHE A 527 22.28 19.40 19.07
N ALA A 528 22.54 18.40 18.23
CA ALA A 528 23.72 17.55 18.34
C ALA A 528 24.36 17.37 16.97
N PHE A 529 25.69 17.49 16.90
CA PHE A 529 26.47 17.34 15.67
C PHE A 529 27.34 16.08 15.77
N ASN A 530 27.18 15.16 14.83
CA ASN A 530 27.86 13.86 14.82
C ASN A 530 27.72 13.06 16.13
N GLY A 531 26.59 13.24 16.82
CA GLY A 531 26.28 12.60 18.10
C GLY A 531 26.74 13.39 19.34
N ASN A 532 27.52 14.45 19.17
CA ASN A 532 27.95 15.33 20.26
C ASN A 532 26.92 16.44 20.47
N PRO A 533 26.37 16.63 21.69
CA PRO A 533 25.51 17.78 21.99
C PRO A 533 26.25 19.09 21.73
N VAL A 534 25.59 20.04 21.08
CA VAL A 534 26.17 21.36 20.73
C VAL A 534 25.51 22.47 21.52
N GLN A 535 24.19 22.60 21.40
CA GLN A 535 23.44 23.70 22.02
C GLN A 535 22.00 23.28 22.25
N SER A 536 21.33 23.88 23.24
CA SER A 536 19.89 23.80 23.43
C SER A 536 19.29 25.20 23.44
N VAL A 537 18.14 25.39 22.81
CA VAL A 537 17.45 26.69 22.68
C VAL A 537 15.97 26.49 22.96
N VAL A 538 15.35 27.45 23.65
CA VAL A 538 13.91 27.49 23.88
C VAL A 538 13.29 28.50 22.94
N LEU A 539 12.37 28.06 22.09
CA LEU A 539 11.69 28.92 21.13
C LEU A 539 10.26 29.20 21.59
N THR A 540 9.94 30.45 21.88
CA THR A 540 8.65 30.88 22.45
C THR A 540 7.73 31.59 21.45
N SER A 541 8.14 31.70 20.18
CA SER A 541 7.35 32.33 19.13
C SER A 541 7.41 31.53 17.83
N ASN A 542 6.37 31.66 17.01
CA ASN A 542 6.31 31.07 15.67
C ASN A 542 6.99 31.95 14.60
N LYS A 543 7.70 33.01 14.99
CA LYS A 543 8.44 33.87 14.08
C LYS A 543 9.73 33.19 13.63
N GLU A 544 10.16 33.56 12.43
CA GLU A 544 11.47 33.17 11.90
C GLU A 544 12.57 33.66 12.84
N THR A 545 13.47 32.74 13.19
CA THR A 545 14.54 32.93 14.15
C THR A 545 15.80 32.31 13.58
N THR A 546 16.93 33.02 13.69
CA THR A 546 18.24 32.54 13.29
C THR A 546 19.00 32.00 14.50
N ILE A 547 19.51 30.78 14.40
CA ILE A 547 20.34 30.13 15.43
C ILE A 547 21.71 29.82 14.84
N THR A 548 22.77 30.24 15.51
CA THR A 548 24.15 29.91 15.15
C THR A 548 24.72 28.92 16.16
N LEU A 549 25.15 27.76 15.66
CA LEU A 549 25.74 26.67 16.43
C LEU A 549 27.26 26.68 16.24
N SER A 550 28.03 26.53 17.31
CA SER A 550 29.48 26.28 17.21
C SER A 550 29.70 24.79 16.96
N VAL A 551 30.22 24.45 15.79
CA VAL A 551 30.49 23.05 15.37
C VAL A 551 31.97 22.78 15.13
N SER A 552 32.82 23.72 15.56
CA SER A 552 34.28 23.62 15.54
C SER A 552 34.77 22.26 16.05
N ASP A 553 35.68 21.64 15.31
CA ASP A 553 36.30 20.33 15.61
C ASP A 553 35.33 19.14 15.68
N LEU A 554 34.04 19.34 15.38
CA LEU A 554 33.06 18.26 15.29
C LEU A 554 32.88 17.74 13.85
N GLY A 555 33.31 18.53 12.86
CA GLY A 555 33.37 18.15 11.46
C GLY A 555 34.30 16.96 11.22
N ARG A 556 33.88 16.04 10.36
CA ARG A 556 34.67 14.85 9.98
C ARG A 556 34.67 14.68 8.47
N SER A 557 35.67 13.96 7.94
CA SER A 557 35.62 13.51 6.55
C SER A 557 34.46 12.54 6.34
N GLY A 558 33.81 12.63 5.19
CA GLY A 558 32.60 11.89 4.87
C GLY A 558 31.34 12.49 5.50
N ILE A 559 30.38 11.64 5.85
CA ILE A 559 29.03 12.08 6.23
C ILE A 559 29.01 12.65 7.65
N ASN A 560 28.53 13.89 7.74
CA ASN A 560 28.23 14.61 8.95
C ASN A 560 26.71 14.65 9.18
N VAL A 561 26.28 14.65 10.44
CA VAL A 561 24.87 14.66 10.83
C VAL A 561 24.60 15.75 11.84
N LEU A 562 23.73 16.69 11.49
CA LEU A 562 23.11 17.62 12.43
C LEU A 562 21.76 17.05 12.87
N ARG A 563 21.68 16.62 14.12
CA ARG A 563 20.47 16.11 14.76
C ARG A 563 19.80 17.21 15.57
N ILE A 564 18.48 17.23 15.48
CA ILE A 564 17.59 18.13 16.20
C ILE A 564 16.61 17.28 17.00
N GLU A 565 16.63 17.38 18.32
CA GLU A 565 15.67 16.72 19.21
C GLU A 565 14.61 17.72 19.68
N LEU A 566 13.36 17.28 19.62
CA LEU A 566 12.15 18.09 19.75
C LEU A 566 11.19 17.41 20.75
N PRO A 567 11.51 17.41 22.06
CA PRO A 567 10.69 16.77 23.09
C PRO A 567 9.26 17.31 23.16
N ASP A 568 9.04 18.58 22.83
CA ASP A 568 7.73 19.26 22.90
C ASP A 568 6.97 19.25 21.57
N ALA A 569 7.43 18.46 20.58
CA ALA A 569 6.75 18.37 19.31
C ALA A 569 5.35 17.77 19.48
N VAL A 570 4.34 18.46 18.94
CA VAL A 570 2.92 18.08 19.10
C VAL A 570 2.24 18.14 17.75
N SER A 571 1.21 17.31 17.57
CA SER A 571 0.41 17.34 16.36
C SER A 571 -0.64 18.45 16.39
N PRO A 572 -0.76 19.30 15.35
CA PRO A 572 -1.85 20.28 15.25
C PRO A 572 -3.24 19.64 15.34
N LEU A 573 -3.37 18.37 14.94
CA LEU A 573 -4.58 17.58 15.10
C LEU A 573 -5.04 17.45 16.56
N ALA A 574 -4.11 17.37 17.51
CA ALA A 574 -4.44 17.37 18.94
C ALA A 574 -5.05 18.71 19.40
N LEU A 575 -4.86 19.78 18.61
CA LEU A 575 -5.40 21.12 18.82
C LEU A 575 -6.65 21.40 17.98
N GLY A 576 -7.15 20.41 17.23
CA GLY A 576 -8.34 20.55 16.37
C GLY A 576 -8.07 20.99 14.94
N ALA A 577 -6.81 21.15 14.53
CA ALA A 577 -6.44 21.46 13.14
C ALA A 577 -6.41 20.20 12.25
N ASP A 578 -6.46 20.39 10.93
CA ASP A 578 -6.44 19.29 9.94
C ASP A 578 -4.99 18.96 9.52
N ASP A 579 -4.11 18.67 10.48
CA ASP A 579 -2.73 18.23 10.25
C ASP A 579 -2.27 17.21 11.32
N SER A 580 -2.00 15.97 10.88
CA SER A 580 -1.64 14.84 11.76
C SER A 580 -0.15 14.68 12.02
N ARG A 581 0.71 15.49 11.39
CA ARG A 581 2.16 15.46 11.62
C ARG A 581 2.48 15.90 13.03
N VAL A 582 3.56 15.40 13.61
CA VAL A 582 4.05 15.84 14.92
C VAL A 582 5.09 16.92 14.68
N LEU A 583 4.74 18.18 14.92
CA LEU A 583 5.53 19.35 14.51
C LEU A 583 6.30 19.93 15.71
N GLY A 584 7.60 20.18 15.55
CA GLY A 584 8.40 20.93 16.52
C GLY A 584 8.96 22.21 15.91
N VAL A 585 9.85 22.09 14.92
CA VAL A 585 10.42 23.22 14.17
C VAL A 585 10.25 23.05 12.66
N ALA A 586 10.24 24.16 11.93
CA ALA A 586 10.37 24.20 10.48
C ALA A 586 11.66 24.92 10.10
N ILE A 587 12.46 24.33 9.20
CA ILE A 587 13.72 24.93 8.72
C ILE A 587 13.53 25.52 7.34
N ARG A 588 14.04 26.73 7.15
CA ARG A 588 14.15 27.39 5.85
C ARG A 588 15.52 27.16 5.23
N SER A 589 16.58 27.42 5.99
CA SER A 589 17.96 27.33 5.49
C SER A 589 18.95 26.79 6.52
N LEU A 590 20.04 26.21 6.00
CA LEU A 590 21.24 25.80 6.73
C LEU A 590 22.45 26.36 5.98
N ARG A 591 23.30 27.14 6.66
CA ARG A 591 24.60 27.60 6.14
C ARG A 591 25.72 27.10 7.06
N LEU A 592 26.81 26.64 6.46
CA LEU A 592 28.02 26.22 7.18
C LEU A 592 29.15 27.20 6.84
N ASP A 593 29.86 27.68 7.85
CA ASP A 593 30.96 28.64 7.73
C ASP A 593 32.28 28.09 8.28
#